data_AF-A9A3A3-F1
#
_entry.id   AF-A9A3A3-F1
#
_cell.length_a   1.000
_cell.length_b   1.000
_cell.length_c   1.000
_cell.angle_alpha   90.00
_cell.angle_beta   90.00
_cell.angle_gamma   90.00
#
_symmetry.space_group_name_H-M   'P 1'
#
loop_
_entity.id
_entity.type
_entity.pdbx_description
1 polymer ?
#
loop_
_entity_poly.entity_id
_entity_poly.type
_entity_poly.pdbx_seq_one_letter_code
_entity_poly.pdbx_strand_id
1 'polypeptide(L)'
;MRDSETFGVEKGHGEEVVAWLNEHAKTQKIKLEARLYGYSVATKNFGEFEMFSWIGDVQVARKLIIKASKRFKVKVIEGGYKPKDKVLSMKRFDFAKVKRGDKTVGQLKFSAPRFGNSQWEIEDEERH
;
A
#
# COMPACT_ATOMS: atom_id res chain seq x y z
N MET A 1 -15.22 -0.24 4.08
CA MET A 1 -13.87 0.35 3.92
C MET A 1 -13.88 1.21 2.66
N ARG A 2 -14.27 2.50 2.77
CA ARG A 2 -14.53 3.36 1.60
C ARG A 2 -13.37 4.29 1.23
N ASP A 3 -12.35 4.38 2.08
CA ASP A 3 -11.20 5.31 1.93
C ASP A 3 -9.84 4.65 2.18
N SER A 4 -9.75 3.32 2.06
CA SER A 4 -8.52 2.64 2.38
C SER A 4 -7.41 2.93 1.36
N GLU A 5 -6.29 3.44 1.86
CA GLU A 5 -5.09 3.76 1.09
C GLU A 5 -4.50 2.51 0.42
N THR A 6 -3.77 2.72 -0.68
CA THR A 6 -3.18 1.64 -1.46
C THR A 6 -1.87 1.17 -0.85
N PHE A 7 -1.94 0.19 0.04
CA PHE A 7 -0.77 -0.51 0.56
C PHE A 7 -0.68 -1.92 -0.03
N GLY A 8 0.54 -2.35 -0.29
CA GLY A 8 0.82 -3.66 -0.85
C GLY A 8 2.23 -4.13 -0.56
N VAL A 9 2.44 -5.44 -0.69
CA VAL A 9 3.73 -6.09 -0.48
C VAL A 9 3.97 -7.06 -1.62
N GLU A 10 5.22 -7.25 -2.02
CA GLU A 10 5.62 -8.19 -3.06
C GLU A 10 4.95 -9.56 -2.87
N LYS A 11 4.38 -10.09 -3.96
CA LYS A 11 3.60 -11.33 -3.95
C LYS A 11 4.40 -12.51 -3.39
N GLY A 12 3.76 -13.28 -2.51
CA GLY A 12 4.36 -14.41 -1.81
C GLY A 12 4.85 -14.05 -0.40
N HIS A 13 4.78 -12.76 -0.02
CA HIS A 13 5.20 -12.27 1.29
C HIS A 13 4.06 -11.64 2.10
N GLY A 14 2.83 -11.64 1.56
CA GLY A 14 1.65 -11.05 2.19
C GLY A 14 1.41 -11.49 3.62
N GLU A 15 1.32 -12.79 3.85
CA GLU A 15 0.99 -13.35 5.16
C GLU A 15 2.05 -13.05 6.21
N GLU A 16 3.34 -13.29 5.90
CA GLU A 16 4.42 -13.06 6.86
C GLU A 16 4.62 -11.57 7.19
N VAL A 17 4.47 -10.69 6.20
CA VAL A 17 4.61 -9.24 6.41
C VAL A 17 3.44 -8.71 7.23
N VAL A 18 2.20 -9.08 6.92
CA VAL A 18 1.03 -8.65 7.68
C VAL A 18 1.05 -9.19 9.11
N ALA A 19 1.41 -10.46 9.30
CA ALA A 19 1.58 -11.04 10.62
C ALA A 19 2.62 -10.27 11.44
N TRP A 20 3.78 -9.99 10.84
CA TRP A 20 4.85 -9.22 11.49
C TRP A 20 4.43 -7.78 11.82
N LEU A 21 3.70 -7.10 10.92
CA LEU A 21 3.20 -5.74 11.17
C LEU A 21 2.32 -5.71 12.43
N ASN A 22 1.40 -6.67 12.54
CA ASN A 22 0.47 -6.77 13.67
C ASN A 22 1.19 -7.13 14.97
N GLU A 23 2.11 -8.10 14.94
CA GLU A 23 2.91 -8.50 16.10
C GLU A 23 3.80 -7.34 16.58
N HIS A 24 4.48 -6.66 15.65
CA HIS A 24 5.32 -5.52 15.97
C HIS A 24 4.51 -4.37 16.55
N ALA A 25 3.33 -4.08 15.96
CA ALA A 25 2.44 -3.05 16.48
C ALA A 25 1.97 -3.36 17.90
N LYS A 26 1.54 -4.60 18.16
CA LYS A 26 1.14 -5.07 19.50
C LYS A 26 2.28 -4.95 20.51
N THR A 27 3.48 -5.40 20.15
CA THR A 27 4.68 -5.36 21.02
C THR A 27 5.06 -3.93 21.39
N GLN A 28 4.95 -3.00 20.44
CA GLN A 28 5.28 -1.59 20.63
C GLN A 28 4.10 -0.75 21.17
N LYS A 29 2.97 -1.39 21.51
CA LYS A 29 1.70 -0.74 21.93
C LYS A 29 1.21 0.32 20.93
N ILE A 30 1.51 0.11 19.65
CA ILE A 30 1.08 0.96 18.54
C ILE A 30 -0.32 0.51 18.12
N LYS A 31 -1.24 1.46 17.94
CA LYS A 31 -2.57 1.20 17.37
C LYS A 31 -2.45 1.05 15.85
N LEU A 32 -2.05 -0.14 15.41
CA LEU A 32 -2.07 -0.53 14.01
C LEU A 32 -2.55 -1.97 13.88
N GLU A 33 -3.48 -2.19 12.96
CA GLU A 33 -3.92 -3.52 12.55
C GLU A 33 -3.96 -3.59 11.03
N ALA A 34 -3.21 -4.53 10.44
CA ALA A 34 -3.14 -4.80 9.02
C ALA A 34 -3.87 -6.09 8.65
N ARG A 35 -4.55 -6.11 7.49
CA ARG A 35 -5.28 -7.28 6.98
C ARG A 35 -5.17 -7.34 5.46
N LEU A 36 -4.80 -8.50 4.93
CA LEU A 36 -4.77 -8.75 3.48
C LEU A 36 -6.17 -8.55 2.88
N TYR A 37 -6.25 -7.97 1.68
CA TYR A 37 -7.52 -7.86 0.95
C TYR A 37 -7.92 -9.15 0.23
N GLY A 38 -6.98 -10.07 0.01
CA GLY A 38 -7.21 -11.29 -0.78
C GLY A 38 -7.18 -11.05 -2.29
N TYR A 39 -6.61 -9.94 -2.75
CA TYR A 39 -6.30 -9.71 -4.17
C TYR A 39 -4.91 -9.10 -4.35
N SER A 40 -4.39 -9.21 -5.57
CA SER A 40 -3.09 -8.67 -5.96
C SER A 40 -3.23 -7.67 -7.11
N VAL A 41 -2.25 -6.78 -7.23
CA VAL A 41 -2.07 -5.90 -8.39
C VAL A 41 -0.77 -6.24 -9.10
N ALA A 42 -0.81 -6.33 -10.43
CA ALA A 42 0.37 -6.53 -11.26
C ALA A 42 0.82 -5.18 -11.82
N THR A 43 2.10 -4.86 -11.62
CA THR A 43 2.74 -3.69 -12.24
C THR A 43 3.55 -4.13 -13.45
N LYS A 44 3.74 -3.23 -14.43
CA LYS A 44 4.63 -3.48 -15.57
C LYS A 44 6.11 -3.46 -15.16
N ASN A 45 6.48 -2.61 -14.20
CA ASN A 45 7.89 -2.32 -13.92
C ASN A 45 8.41 -2.89 -12.60
N PHE A 46 7.53 -3.25 -11.67
CA PHE A 46 7.90 -3.51 -10.28
C PHE A 46 7.47 -4.90 -9.76
N GLY A 47 6.83 -5.72 -10.59
CA GLY A 47 6.30 -7.04 -10.23
C GLY A 47 4.87 -7.00 -9.70
N GLU A 48 4.46 -8.07 -9.02
CA GLU A 48 3.13 -8.23 -8.46
C GLU A 48 3.12 -7.98 -6.95
N PHE A 49 2.02 -7.40 -6.44
CA PHE A 49 1.86 -7.04 -5.05
C PHE A 49 0.55 -7.57 -4.49
N GLU A 50 0.60 -8.22 -3.34
CA GLU A 50 -0.56 -8.54 -2.52
C GLU A 50 -1.00 -7.29 -1.76
N MET A 51 -2.25 -6.89 -1.96
CA MET A 51 -2.79 -5.67 -1.39
C MET A 51 -3.28 -5.93 0.03
N PHE A 52 -3.10 -4.96 0.92
CA PHE A 52 -3.62 -5.04 2.29
C PHE A 52 -4.20 -3.72 2.78
N SER A 53 -5.18 -3.84 3.66
CA SER A 53 -5.74 -2.74 4.43
C SER A 53 -5.04 -2.60 5.77
N TRP A 54 -5.16 -1.44 6.37
CA TRP A 54 -4.71 -1.22 7.73
C TRP A 54 -5.67 -0.27 8.46
N ILE A 55 -5.62 -0.28 9.79
CA ILE A 55 -6.37 0.60 10.70
C ILE A 55 -5.36 1.29 11.61
N GLY A 56 -5.45 2.62 11.76
CA GLY A 56 -4.61 3.39 12.69
C GLY A 56 -4.25 4.78 12.15
N ASP A 57 -3.01 5.23 12.44
CA ASP A 57 -2.39 6.41 11.82
C ASP A 57 -1.55 6.07 10.56
N VAL A 58 -1.71 6.83 9.47
CA VAL A 58 -1.06 6.53 8.17
C VAL A 58 0.45 6.74 8.21
N GLN A 59 0.95 7.70 8.98
CA GLN A 59 2.39 7.92 9.13
C GLN A 59 3.04 6.75 9.86
N VAL A 60 2.32 6.15 10.82
CA VAL A 60 2.74 4.92 11.48
C VAL A 60 2.78 3.76 10.50
N ALA A 61 1.72 3.57 9.69
CA ALA A 61 1.66 2.52 8.68
C ALA A 61 2.83 2.63 7.67
N ARG A 62 3.12 3.84 7.17
CA ARG A 62 4.26 4.12 6.28
C ARG A 62 5.59 3.73 6.92
N LYS A 63 5.83 4.14 8.17
CA LYS A 63 7.06 3.78 8.89
C LYS A 63 7.19 2.27 9.06
N LEU A 64 6.10 1.57 9.42
CA LEU A 64 6.15 0.14 9.65
C LEU A 64 6.32 -0.67 8.36
N ILE A 65 5.66 -0.30 7.26
CA ILE A 65 5.82 -1.02 5.99
C ILE A 65 7.23 -0.88 5.43
N ILE A 66 7.89 0.27 5.61
CA ILE A 66 9.31 0.44 5.27
C ILE A 66 10.19 -0.48 6.12
N LYS A 67 9.93 -0.59 7.44
CA LYS A 67 10.66 -1.53 8.30
C LYS A 67 10.45 -2.98 7.87
N ALA A 68 9.23 -3.35 7.49
CA ALA A 68 8.94 -4.68 6.95
C ALA A 68 9.74 -4.93 5.66
N SER A 69 9.71 -3.98 4.73
CA SER A 69 10.47 -4.04 3.48
C SER A 69 11.97 -4.29 3.71
N LYS A 70 12.59 -3.61 4.69
CA LYS A 70 13.99 -3.86 5.07
C LYS A 70 14.20 -5.26 5.65
N ARG A 71 13.31 -5.69 6.55
CA ARG A 71 13.41 -6.97 7.26
C ARG A 71 13.33 -8.15 6.30
N PHE A 72 12.32 -8.13 5.42
CA PHE A 72 12.03 -9.23 4.49
C PHE A 72 12.73 -9.06 3.14
N LYS A 73 13.41 -7.93 2.91
CA LYS A 73 14.13 -7.58 1.66
C LYS A 73 13.23 -7.52 0.42
N VAL A 74 11.95 -7.23 0.62
CA VAL A 74 10.88 -7.19 -0.40
C VAL A 74 10.56 -5.77 -0.86
N LYS A 75 9.96 -5.63 -2.04
CA LYS A 75 9.32 -4.38 -2.45
C LYS A 75 7.97 -4.20 -1.75
N VAL A 76 7.60 -2.95 -1.48
CA VAL A 76 6.31 -2.59 -0.90
C VAL A 76 5.72 -1.38 -1.62
N ILE A 77 4.40 -1.29 -1.63
CA ILE A 77 3.62 -0.13 -2.07
C ILE A 77 3.23 0.67 -0.83
N GLU A 78 3.61 1.94 -0.83
CA GLU A 78 3.29 2.92 0.20
C GLU A 78 2.33 3.96 -0.37
N GLY A 79 1.04 3.85 -0.05
CA GLY A 79 -0.03 4.71 -0.57
C GLY A 79 -0.42 5.87 0.34
N GLY A 80 -1.58 6.48 0.04
CA GLY A 80 -2.17 7.58 0.80
C GLY A 80 -1.62 8.96 0.44
N TYR A 81 -1.00 9.11 -0.73
CA TYR A 81 -0.58 10.42 -1.21
C TYR A 81 -1.73 11.03 -1.99
N LYS A 82 -2.65 11.72 -1.29
CA LYS A 82 -3.80 12.35 -1.94
C LYS A 82 -3.36 13.51 -2.83
N PRO A 83 -3.92 13.64 -4.05
CA PRO A 83 -3.71 14.83 -4.87
C PRO A 83 -4.18 16.08 -4.13
N LYS A 84 -3.44 17.18 -4.26
CA LYS A 84 -3.78 18.46 -3.63
C LYS A 84 -5.10 19.04 -4.17
N ASP A 85 -5.42 18.76 -5.43
CA ASP A 85 -6.60 19.29 -6.09
C ASP A 85 -7.80 18.36 -5.95
N LYS A 86 -8.91 18.93 -5.48
CA LYS A 86 -10.22 18.26 -5.46
C LYS A 86 -10.78 18.22 -6.88
N VAL A 87 -10.29 17.30 -7.70
CA VAL A 87 -10.88 17.06 -9.02
C VAL A 87 -12.27 16.43 -8.81
N LEU A 88 -13.31 17.08 -9.34
CA LEU A 88 -14.64 16.50 -9.52
C LEU A 88 -14.54 15.40 -10.58
N SER A 89 -14.21 14.18 -10.14
CA SER A 89 -14.06 12.99 -10.97
C SER A 89 -15.01 11.89 -10.51
N MET A 90 -15.51 11.07 -11.44
CA MET A 90 -16.24 9.84 -11.11
C MET A 90 -15.33 8.73 -10.55
N LYS A 91 -14.00 8.92 -10.64
CA LYS A 91 -12.98 8.06 -10.06
C LYS A 91 -12.36 8.71 -8.81
N ARG A 92 -11.93 7.87 -7.87
CA ARG A 92 -10.97 8.23 -6.82
C ARG A 92 -9.59 7.80 -7.27
N PHE A 93 -8.60 8.59 -6.89
CA PHE A 93 -7.19 8.34 -7.18
C PHE A 93 -6.41 8.26 -5.88
N ASP A 94 -5.43 7.37 -5.82
CA ASP A 94 -4.40 7.36 -4.79
C ASP A 94 -3.05 7.32 -5.48
N PHE A 95 -2.11 8.12 -4.98
CA PHE A 95 -0.73 8.05 -5.45
C PHE A 95 0.05 7.25 -4.43
N ALA A 96 0.93 6.39 -4.93
CA ALA A 96 1.73 5.52 -4.10
C ALA A 96 3.18 5.52 -4.56
N LYS A 97 4.07 5.18 -3.63
CA LYS A 97 5.48 4.97 -3.91
C LYS A 97 5.79 3.49 -3.82
N VAL A 98 6.56 2.99 -4.77
CA VAL A 98 7.18 1.67 -4.65
C VAL A 98 8.50 1.83 -3.93
N LYS A 99 8.67 1.11 -2.83
CA LYS A 99 9.84 1.17 -1.95
C LYS A 99 10.55 -0.17 -1.89
N ARG A 100 11.88 -0.14 -1.79
CA ARG A 100 12.72 -1.28 -1.37
C ARG A 100 13.62 -0.79 -0.23
N GLY A 101 13.25 -1.12 1.00
CA GLY A 101 13.76 -0.47 2.19
C GLY A 101 13.47 1.03 2.15
N ASP A 102 14.49 1.87 2.38
CA ASP A 102 14.34 3.32 2.31
C ASP A 102 14.26 3.87 0.87
N LYS A 103 14.76 3.10 -0.10
CA LYS A 103 14.88 3.56 -1.49
C LYS A 103 13.51 3.56 -2.17
N THR A 104 13.11 4.71 -2.70
CA THR A 104 12.02 4.79 -3.69
C THR A 104 12.53 4.28 -5.04
N VAL A 105 11.85 3.30 -5.62
CA VAL A 105 12.20 2.72 -6.92
C VAL A 105 11.20 3.11 -8.02
N GLY A 106 10.06 3.68 -7.63
CA GLY A 106 9.06 4.17 -8.57
C GLY A 106 7.85 4.76 -7.87
N GLN A 107 6.89 5.22 -8.67
CA GLN A 107 5.61 5.77 -8.26
C GLN A 107 4.50 5.08 -9.04
N LEU A 108 3.34 4.94 -8.40
CA LEU A 108 2.13 4.37 -8.99
C LEU A 108 1.00 5.38 -8.82
N LYS A 109 0.15 5.46 -9.85
CA LYS A 109 -1.15 6.11 -9.77
C LYS A 109 -2.22 5.03 -9.78
N PHE A 110 -2.96 4.93 -8.69
CA PHE A 110 -4.11 4.05 -8.60
C PHE A 110 -5.39 4.80 -8.95
N SER A 111 -6.33 4.08 -9.54
CA SER A 111 -7.70 4.55 -9.72
C SER A 111 -8.71 3.49 -9.26
N ALA A 112 -9.84 3.96 -8.75
CA ALA A 112 -11.00 3.12 -8.49
C ALA A 112 -12.28 3.94 -8.71
N PRO A 113 -13.39 3.34 -9.12
CA PRO A 113 -14.71 3.98 -9.11
C PRO A 113 -15.04 4.59 -7.74
N ARG A 114 -15.66 5.79 -7.71
CA ARG A 114 -16.19 6.38 -6.45
C ARG A 114 -17.42 5.65 -5.93
N PHE A 115 -18.21 5.07 -6.83
CA PHE A 115 -19.44 4.36 -6.52
C PHE A 115 -19.21 2.86 -6.73
N GLY A 116 -19.63 2.04 -5.77
CA GLY A 116 -19.42 0.59 -5.77
C GLY A 116 -18.28 0.13 -4.84
N ASN A 117 -18.09 -1.19 -4.79
CA ASN A 117 -17.04 -1.87 -4.00
C ASN A 117 -15.92 -2.37 -4.94
N SER A 118 -15.40 -1.49 -5.78
CA SER A 118 -14.36 -1.83 -6.75
C SER A 118 -12.98 -1.83 -6.11
N GLN A 119 -12.14 -2.76 -6.57
CA GLN A 119 -10.73 -2.85 -6.20
C GLN A 119 -9.93 -1.68 -6.79
N TRP A 120 -8.77 -1.39 -6.21
CA TRP A 120 -7.82 -0.45 -6.77
C TRP A 120 -7.09 -1.06 -7.96
N GLU A 121 -7.03 -0.31 -9.06
CA GLU A 121 -6.32 -0.68 -10.28
C GLU A 121 -5.22 0.32 -10.58
N ILE A 122 -4.16 -0.13 -11.25
CA ILE A 122 -3.05 0.72 -11.67
C ILE A 122 -3.48 1.48 -12.93
N GLU A 123 -3.43 2.81 -12.86
CA GLU A 123 -3.68 3.69 -13.99
C GLU A 123 -2.37 4.14 -14.65
N ASP A 124 -1.32 4.37 -13.86
CA ASP A 124 -0.02 4.81 -14.35
C ASP A 124 1.15 4.37 -13.45
N GLU A 125 2.35 4.27 -14.03
CA GLU A 125 3.58 3.86 -13.35
C GLU A 125 4.79 4.67 -13.84
N GLU A 126 5.56 5.23 -12.91
CA GLU A 126 6.79 5.96 -13.20
C GLU A 126 7.98 5.32 -12.48
N ARG A 127 9.10 5.13 -13.19
CA ARG A 127 10.34 4.56 -12.65
C ARG A 127 11.32 5.66 -12.27
N HIS A 128 11.97 5.50 -11.12
CA HIS A 128 13.08 6.36 -10.66
C HIS A 128 14.45 5.76 -10.97
#